data_AF-A0A8X7CR21-F1
#
_entry.id   AF-A0A8X7CR21-F1
#
_cell.length_a   1.000
_cell.length_b   1.000
_cell.length_c   1.000
_cell.angle_alpha   90.00
_cell.angle_beta   90.00
_cell.angle_gamma   90.00
#
_symmetry.space_group_name_H-M   'P 1'
#
loop_
_entity.id
_entity.type
_entity.pdbx_description
1 polymer ?
#
loop_
_entity_poly.entity_id
_entity_poly.type
_entity_poly.pdbx_seq_one_letter_code
_entity_poly.pdbx_strand_id
1 'polypeptide(L)'
;MDSRQSCELNPSKLESPIEACTNAENMLGLLDEVIESIFSSIDACPRTLRYICSCLQKNVMAKWPNDPLVKTRVVSGFIFLRLLCPAILNPRQFNLINDTPSEIAARSLILVAKCLQNLANLVEFGAKEPWMEVINPFILKNKNRMIKFLDDISNVPERPEPEETFSGDPARDLATLHHICATHKDELQNLNQHRPILKKLVTVTDMLSKHKLHYTEMLR
;
A
#
# COMPACT_ATOMS: atom_id res chain seq x y z
N MET A 1 3.30 -0.87 24.90
CA MET A 1 3.01 0.55 24.60
C MET A 1 1.62 0.85 25.11
N ASP A 2 1.51 1.44 26.30
CA ASP A 2 0.22 1.66 26.95
C ASP A 2 -0.23 3.10 26.71
N SER A 3 -0.94 3.34 25.59
CA SER A 3 -1.77 4.54 25.51
C SER A 3 -2.92 4.36 26.49
N ARG A 4 -2.98 5.22 27.51
CA ARG A 4 -4.11 5.28 28.45
C ARG A 4 -5.28 6.11 27.92
N GLN A 5 -5.09 6.81 26.81
CA GLN A 5 -6.11 7.67 26.20
C GLN A 5 -6.86 6.91 25.10
N SER A 6 -8.18 6.87 25.24
CA SER A 6 -9.09 6.26 24.27
C SER A 6 -9.41 7.22 23.13
N CYS A 7 -9.62 6.67 21.95
CA CYS A 7 -10.19 7.38 20.80
C CYS A 7 -11.54 6.75 20.38
N GLU A 8 -12.21 5.99 21.26
CA GLU A 8 -13.49 5.38 20.93
C GLU A 8 -14.57 6.44 20.72
N LEU A 9 -15.28 6.34 19.59
CA LEU A 9 -16.32 7.29 19.20
C LEU A 9 -17.70 6.62 19.09
N ASN A 10 -17.76 5.27 19.11
CA ASN A 10 -19.04 4.56 19.02
C ASN A 10 -19.79 4.68 20.36
N PRO A 11 -20.98 5.32 20.40
CA PRO A 11 -21.73 5.51 21.63
C PRO A 11 -22.09 4.22 22.36
N SER A 12 -22.24 3.10 21.64
CA SER A 12 -22.54 1.79 22.24
C SER A 12 -21.39 1.19 23.04
N LYS A 13 -20.18 1.75 22.90
CA LYS A 13 -18.95 1.31 23.57
C LYS A 13 -18.43 2.33 24.60
N LEU A 14 -19.17 3.40 24.84
CA LEU A 14 -18.80 4.48 25.75
C LEU A 14 -19.64 4.43 27.02
N GLU A 15 -19.05 4.77 28.16
CA GLU A 15 -19.76 4.79 29.45
C GLU A 15 -20.51 6.12 29.66
N SER A 16 -20.06 7.20 29.03
CA SER A 16 -20.65 8.55 29.18
C SER A 16 -20.53 9.43 27.92
N PRO A 17 -21.51 10.31 27.64
CA PRO A 17 -21.40 11.31 26.56
C PRO A 17 -20.24 12.31 26.70
N ILE A 18 -19.79 12.60 27.93
CA ILE A 18 -18.65 13.52 28.17
C ILE A 18 -17.35 12.88 27.66
N GLU A 19 -17.21 11.57 27.83
CA GLU A 19 -16.07 10.79 27.33
C GLU A 19 -16.00 10.83 25.80
N ALA A 20 -17.15 10.82 25.12
CA ALA A 20 -17.23 10.92 23.66
C ALA A 20 -16.60 12.21 23.12
N CYS A 21 -16.85 13.34 23.79
CA CYS A 21 -16.31 14.64 23.39
C CYS A 21 -14.79 14.68 23.55
N THR A 22 -14.27 14.24 24.71
CA THR A 22 -12.82 14.15 24.95
C THR A 22 -12.13 13.18 23.99
N ASN A 23 -12.73 12.01 23.73
CA ASN A 23 -12.19 11.05 22.77
C ASN A 23 -12.17 11.60 21.34
N ALA A 24 -13.17 12.40 20.94
CA ALA A 24 -13.19 13.07 19.65
C ALA A 24 -12.07 14.11 19.52
N GLU A 25 -11.82 14.90 20.57
CA GLU A 25 -10.69 15.85 20.60
C GLU A 25 -9.35 15.13 20.50
N ASN A 26 -9.14 14.07 21.29
CA ASN A 26 -7.93 13.23 21.23
C ASN A 26 -7.74 12.65 19.81
N MET A 27 -8.81 12.14 19.22
CA MET A 27 -8.80 11.55 17.88
C MET A 27 -8.45 12.58 16.80
N LEU A 28 -9.04 13.77 16.86
CA LEU A 28 -8.76 14.86 15.92
C LEU A 28 -7.31 15.35 16.05
N GLY A 29 -6.79 15.48 17.28
CA GLY A 29 -5.39 15.82 17.52
C GLY A 29 -4.44 14.79 16.92
N LEU A 30 -4.68 13.50 17.16
CA LEU A 30 -3.89 12.41 16.59
C LEU A 30 -3.96 12.39 15.06
N LEU A 31 -5.13 12.64 14.47
CA LEU A 31 -5.29 12.70 13.02
C LEU A 31 -4.53 13.86 12.39
N ASP A 32 -4.55 15.05 13.01
CA ASP A 32 -3.77 16.21 12.57
C ASP A 32 -2.26 15.90 12.65
N GLU A 33 -1.76 15.31 13.75
CA GLU A 33 -0.34 14.92 13.85
C GLU A 33 0.08 13.91 12.77
N VAL A 34 -0.72 12.86 12.57
CA VAL A 34 -0.41 11.80 11.59
C VAL A 34 -0.44 12.35 10.17
N ILE A 35 -1.42 13.19 9.81
CA ILE A 35 -1.51 13.70 8.44
C ILE A 35 -0.40 14.71 8.13
N GLU A 36 0.00 15.55 9.09
CA GLU A 36 1.14 16.46 8.92
C GLU A 36 2.44 15.67 8.72
N SER A 37 2.65 14.60 9.50
CA SER A 37 3.82 13.74 9.32
C SER A 37 3.83 13.06 7.94
N ILE A 38 2.68 12.61 7.44
CA ILE A 38 2.60 12.02 6.10
C ILE A 38 2.90 13.07 5.02
N PHE A 39 2.26 14.23 5.08
CA PHE A 39 2.42 15.28 4.06
C PHE A 39 3.82 15.89 4.03
N SER A 40 4.54 15.91 5.15
CA SER A 40 5.93 16.36 5.21
C SER A 40 6.95 15.30 4.79
N SER A 41 6.55 14.04 4.60
CA SER A 41 7.45 12.91 4.30
C SER A 41 7.66 12.61 2.81
N ILE A 42 7.22 13.50 1.91
CA ILE A 42 7.31 13.28 0.45
C ILE A 42 8.73 12.94 -0.01
N ASP A 43 9.73 13.63 0.52
CA ASP A 43 11.13 13.44 0.12
C ASP A 43 11.80 12.22 0.75
N ALA A 44 11.18 11.65 1.80
CA ALA A 44 11.58 10.36 2.35
C ALA A 44 11.06 9.17 1.50
N CYS A 45 10.09 9.41 0.61
CA CYS A 45 9.59 8.38 -0.29
C CYS A 45 10.61 8.10 -1.40
N PRO A 46 11.04 6.82 -1.59
CA PRO A 46 12.03 6.47 -2.61
C PRO A 46 11.66 7.00 -4.00
N ARG A 47 12.63 7.63 -4.68
CA ARG A 47 12.37 8.26 -5.99
C ARG A 47 11.81 7.27 -7.01
N THR A 48 12.23 6.00 -6.96
CA THR A 48 11.71 4.95 -7.84
C THR A 48 10.22 4.70 -7.61
N LEU A 49 9.75 4.71 -6.36
CA LEU A 49 8.33 4.55 -6.04
C LEU A 49 7.53 5.76 -6.52
N ARG A 50 8.05 6.97 -6.28
CA ARG A 50 7.45 8.22 -6.80
C ARG A 50 7.32 8.21 -8.33
N TYR A 51 8.35 7.73 -9.04
CA TYR A 51 8.31 7.55 -10.49
C TYR A 51 7.24 6.55 -10.94
N ILE A 52 7.09 5.42 -10.24
CA ILE A 52 6.01 4.45 -10.52
C ILE A 52 4.64 5.11 -10.36
N CYS A 53 4.44 5.93 -9.32
CA CYS A 53 3.22 6.72 -9.15
C CYS A 53 2.98 7.70 -10.31
N SER A 54 4.02 8.39 -10.79
CA SER A 54 3.95 9.23 -11.99
C SER A 54 3.51 8.46 -13.23
N CYS A 55 4.07 7.26 -13.45
CA CYS A 55 3.67 6.39 -14.54
C CYS A 55 2.20 5.98 -14.42
N LEU A 56 1.73 5.63 -13.22
CA LEU A 56 0.33 5.28 -12.98
C LEU A 56 -0.60 6.45 -13.34
N GLN A 57 -0.31 7.66 -12.85
CA GLN A 57 -1.10 8.85 -13.18
C GLN A 57 -1.20 9.09 -14.69
N LYS A 58 -0.06 9.09 -15.39
CA LYS A 58 -0.01 9.29 -16.85
C LYS A 58 -0.88 8.26 -17.59
N ASN A 59 -0.77 6.98 -17.21
CA ASN A 59 -1.52 5.90 -17.86
C ASN A 59 -3.02 6.01 -17.63
N VAL A 60 -3.47 6.30 -16.40
CA VAL A 60 -4.92 6.41 -16.13
C VAL A 60 -5.52 7.68 -16.72
N MET A 61 -4.78 8.79 -16.76
CA MET A 61 -5.24 10.01 -17.41
C MET A 61 -5.40 9.82 -18.91
N ALA A 62 -4.48 9.10 -19.56
CA ALA A 62 -4.60 8.78 -20.98
C ALA A 62 -5.79 7.85 -21.26
N LYS A 63 -6.07 6.90 -20.37
CA LYS A 63 -7.17 5.93 -20.53
C LYS A 63 -8.54 6.51 -20.18
N TRP A 64 -8.62 7.43 -19.23
CA TRP A 64 -9.86 8.06 -18.76
C TRP A 64 -9.73 9.59 -18.70
N PRO A 65 -9.62 10.28 -19.86
CA PRO A 65 -9.35 11.72 -19.90
C PRO A 65 -10.48 12.59 -19.34
N ASN A 66 -11.71 12.06 -19.30
CA ASN A 66 -12.89 12.79 -18.80
C ASN A 66 -13.08 12.69 -17.28
N ASP A 67 -12.23 11.96 -16.58
CA ASP A 67 -12.31 11.79 -15.13
C ASP A 67 -11.15 12.52 -14.44
N PRO A 68 -11.37 13.74 -13.93
CA PRO A 68 -10.30 14.54 -13.35
C PRO A 68 -9.74 13.96 -12.06
N LEU A 69 -10.49 13.09 -11.36
CA LEU A 69 -10.08 12.48 -10.10
C LEU A 69 -9.39 11.13 -10.30
N VAL A 70 -9.36 10.57 -11.51
CA VAL A 70 -8.74 9.27 -11.78
C VAL A 70 -7.26 9.24 -11.41
N LYS A 71 -6.54 10.34 -11.63
CA LYS A 71 -5.12 10.49 -11.26
C LYS A 71 -4.89 10.42 -9.74
N THR A 72 -5.82 10.97 -8.97
CA THR A 72 -5.75 10.98 -7.50
C THR A 72 -6.12 9.61 -6.96
N ARG A 73 -7.20 9.01 -7.49
CA ARG A 73 -7.69 7.70 -7.06
C ARG A 73 -6.69 6.58 -7.29
N VAL A 74 -6.00 6.56 -8.44
CA VAL A 74 -5.01 5.50 -8.72
C VAL A 74 -3.87 5.52 -7.70
N VAL A 75 -3.31 6.69 -7.38
CA VAL A 75 -2.17 6.80 -6.46
C VAL A 75 -2.61 6.58 -5.02
N SER A 76 -3.74 7.17 -4.61
CA SER A 76 -4.35 6.96 -3.30
C SER A 76 -4.59 5.47 -3.02
N GLY A 77 -5.04 4.72 -4.03
CA GLY A 77 -5.24 3.27 -3.95
C GLY A 77 -3.97 2.45 -3.69
N PHE A 78 -2.78 2.97 -4.00
CA PHE A 78 -1.52 2.31 -3.65
C PHE A 78 -0.97 2.82 -2.33
N ILE A 79 -0.81 4.14 -2.20
CA ILE A 79 -0.14 4.77 -1.06
C ILE A 79 -0.95 4.63 0.23
N PHE A 80 -2.25 4.90 0.21
CA PHE A 80 -3.07 4.79 1.41
C PHE A 80 -3.65 3.39 1.57
N LEU A 81 -4.42 2.94 0.59
CA LEU A 81 -5.18 1.69 0.72
C LEU A 81 -4.30 0.44 0.81
N ARG A 82 -3.15 0.40 0.15
CA ARG A 82 -2.30 -0.81 0.06
C ARG A 82 -0.98 -0.71 0.83
N LEU A 83 -0.61 0.47 1.34
CA LEU A 83 0.65 0.66 2.06
C LEU A 83 0.41 1.27 3.45
N LEU A 84 0.04 2.55 3.54
CA LEU A 84 -0.02 3.25 4.83
C LEU A 84 -1.15 2.75 5.73
N CYS A 85 -2.38 2.59 5.23
CA CYS A 85 -3.49 2.10 6.05
C CYS A 85 -3.25 0.65 6.55
N PRO A 86 -2.79 -0.30 5.70
CA PRO A 86 -2.36 -1.62 6.17
C PRO A 86 -1.24 -1.58 7.23
N ALA A 87 -0.26 -0.68 7.07
CA ALA A 87 0.84 -0.51 8.02
C ALA A 87 0.36 0.04 9.37
N ILE A 88 -0.60 0.97 9.37
CA ILE A 88 -1.22 1.49 10.60
C ILE A 88 -2.05 0.40 11.29
N LEU A 89 -2.78 -0.42 10.52
CA LEU A 89 -3.60 -1.51 11.06
C LEU A 89 -2.75 -2.67 11.63
N ASN A 90 -1.63 -2.98 10.99
CA ASN A 90 -0.76 -4.11 11.34
C ASN A 90 0.71 -3.69 11.45
N PRO A 91 1.06 -2.78 12.38
CA PRO A 91 2.39 -2.16 12.44
C PRO A 91 3.52 -3.17 12.65
N ARG A 92 3.25 -4.29 13.34
CA ARG A 92 4.22 -5.37 13.52
C ARG A 92 4.57 -6.09 12.21
N GLN A 93 3.61 -6.30 11.32
CA GLN A 93 3.88 -6.95 10.01
C GLN A 93 4.75 -6.06 9.10
N PHE A 94 4.71 -4.76 9.33
CA PHE A 94 5.56 -3.78 8.65
C PHE A 94 6.84 -3.45 9.44
N ASN A 95 7.13 -4.20 10.51
CA ASN A 95 8.29 -4.01 11.38
C ASN A 95 8.40 -2.60 12.00
N LEU A 96 7.27 -1.92 12.20
CA LEU A 96 7.21 -0.60 12.83
C LEU A 96 7.26 -0.68 14.36
N ILE A 97 6.79 -1.79 14.92
CA ILE A 97 6.81 -2.09 16.36
C ILE A 97 7.17 -3.56 16.60
N ASN A 98 7.72 -3.85 17.78
CA ASN A 98 8.08 -5.22 18.18
C ASN A 98 6.91 -5.96 18.86
N ASP A 99 6.19 -5.27 19.73
CA ASP A 99 5.13 -5.84 20.55
C ASP A 99 3.74 -5.62 19.94
N THR A 100 2.79 -6.49 20.28
CA THR A 100 1.39 -6.31 19.89
C THR A 100 0.78 -5.10 20.62
N PRO A 101 0.05 -4.20 19.95
CA PRO A 101 -0.64 -3.09 20.60
C PRO A 101 -1.66 -3.59 21.64
N SER A 102 -1.88 -2.83 22.73
CA SER A 102 -2.99 -3.09 23.64
C SER A 102 -4.33 -2.96 22.90
N GLU A 103 -5.42 -3.51 23.45
CA GLU A 103 -6.74 -3.43 22.80
C GLU A 103 -7.18 -1.98 22.53
N ILE A 104 -6.90 -1.07 23.46
CA ILE A 104 -7.19 0.36 23.33
C ILE A 104 -6.37 0.95 22.17
N ALA A 105 -5.07 0.69 22.13
CA ALA A 105 -4.20 1.18 21.06
C ALA A 105 -4.59 0.61 19.68
N ALA A 106 -4.86 -0.70 19.61
CA ALA A 106 -5.32 -1.35 18.39
C ALA A 106 -6.63 -0.73 17.89
N ARG A 107 -7.57 -0.44 18.80
CA ARG A 107 -8.82 0.23 18.46
C ARG A 107 -8.59 1.62 17.90
N SER A 108 -7.72 2.43 18.51
CA SER A 108 -7.36 3.76 18.01
C SER A 108 -6.71 3.69 16.62
N LEU A 109 -5.79 2.75 16.40
CA LEU A 109 -5.16 2.54 15.08
C LEU A 109 -6.19 2.20 13.99
N ILE A 110 -7.19 1.38 14.30
CA ILE A 110 -8.29 1.06 13.38
C ILE A 110 -9.06 2.33 12.99
N LEU A 111 -9.42 3.17 13.97
CA LEU A 111 -10.15 4.40 13.69
C LEU A 111 -9.28 5.39 12.88
N VAL A 112 -7.98 5.48 13.17
CA VAL A 112 -7.06 6.36 12.45
C VAL A 112 -6.96 5.92 11.00
N ALA A 113 -6.69 4.64 10.75
CA ALA A 113 -6.63 4.09 9.40
C ALA A 113 -7.94 4.33 8.63
N LYS A 114 -9.09 4.20 9.29
CA LYS A 114 -10.40 4.44 8.69
C LYS A 114 -10.60 5.90 8.28
N CYS A 115 -10.27 6.85 9.15
CA CYS A 115 -10.36 8.28 8.86
C CYS A 115 -9.42 8.69 7.72
N LEU A 116 -8.18 8.22 7.75
CA LEU A 116 -7.21 8.46 6.68
C LEU A 116 -7.66 7.85 5.36
N GLN A 117 -8.25 6.65 5.39
CA GLN A 117 -8.78 6.00 4.19
C GLN A 117 -9.94 6.79 3.57
N ASN A 118 -10.85 7.33 4.39
CA ASN A 118 -11.93 8.20 3.92
C ASN A 118 -11.39 9.51 3.32
N LEU A 119 -10.42 10.15 3.99
CA LEU A 119 -9.73 11.33 3.46
C LEU A 119 -9.04 11.03 2.12
N ALA A 120 -8.33 9.91 2.02
CA ALA A 120 -7.63 9.49 0.80
C ALA A 120 -8.60 9.16 -0.35
N ASN A 121 -9.82 8.73 -0.02
CA ASN A 121 -10.92 8.54 -0.97
C ASN A 121 -11.69 9.84 -1.27
N LEU A 122 -11.38 10.94 -0.57
CA LEU A 122 -12.05 12.24 -0.67
C LEU A 122 -13.55 12.19 -0.31
N VAL A 123 -13.95 11.25 0.56
CA VAL A 123 -15.33 11.06 1.00
C VAL A 123 -15.49 11.35 2.48
N GLU A 124 -16.66 11.87 2.85
CA GLU A 124 -17.06 12.10 4.23
C GLU A 124 -17.78 10.88 4.82
N PHE A 125 -17.84 10.81 6.14
CA PHE A 125 -18.75 9.92 6.82
C PHE A 125 -20.19 10.44 6.67
N GLY A 126 -21.15 9.52 6.63
CA GLY A 126 -22.57 9.86 6.58
C GLY A 126 -23.39 8.82 7.32
N ALA A 127 -24.70 8.75 7.01
CA ALA A 127 -25.71 8.02 7.79
C ALA A 127 -25.44 6.54 8.11
N LYS A 128 -24.51 5.86 7.40
CA LYS A 128 -24.10 4.49 7.76
C LYS A 128 -23.33 4.44 9.08
N GLU A 129 -22.62 5.50 9.43
CA GLU A 129 -21.78 5.61 10.64
C GLU A 129 -21.88 7.03 11.22
N PRO A 130 -23.06 7.40 11.78
CA PRO A 130 -23.35 8.77 12.19
C PRO A 130 -22.39 9.28 13.28
N TRP A 131 -21.89 8.40 14.13
CA TRP A 131 -20.93 8.72 15.19
C TRP A 131 -19.55 9.14 14.67
N MET A 132 -19.22 8.88 13.39
CA MET A 132 -17.98 9.34 12.76
C MET A 132 -18.12 10.71 12.09
N GLU A 133 -19.33 11.29 12.00
CA GLU A 133 -19.54 12.60 11.36
C GLU A 133 -18.79 13.74 12.05
N VAL A 134 -18.47 13.57 13.34
CA VAL A 134 -17.60 14.50 14.10
C VAL A 134 -16.21 14.67 13.47
N ILE A 135 -15.77 13.73 12.62
CA ILE A 135 -14.48 13.77 11.91
C ILE A 135 -14.59 14.49 10.54
N ASN A 136 -15.81 14.72 10.01
CA ASN A 136 -15.98 15.36 8.70
C ASN A 136 -15.29 16.74 8.57
N PRO A 137 -15.25 17.60 9.62
CA PRO A 137 -14.47 18.84 9.56
C PRO A 137 -12.98 18.63 9.24
N PHE A 138 -12.36 17.59 9.82
CA PHE A 138 -10.98 17.20 9.51
C PHE A 138 -10.83 16.77 8.05
N ILE A 139 -11.77 15.97 7.54
CA ILE A 139 -11.76 15.52 6.15
C ILE A 139 -11.86 16.73 5.21
N LEU A 140 -12.86 17.58 5.41
CA LEU A 140 -13.12 18.77 4.59
C LEU A 140 -11.91 19.73 4.57
N LYS A 141 -11.31 19.99 5.74
CA LYS A 141 -10.08 20.80 5.89
C LYS A 141 -8.92 20.25 5.05
N ASN A 142 -8.79 18.92 4.94
CA ASN A 142 -7.62 18.27 4.35
C ASN A 142 -7.83 17.74 2.91
N LYS A 143 -9.04 17.74 2.34
CA LYS A 143 -9.31 17.22 0.98
C LYS A 143 -8.36 17.78 -0.09
N ASN A 144 -8.22 19.11 -0.15
CA ASN A 144 -7.35 19.75 -1.15
C ASN A 144 -5.87 19.47 -0.89
N ARG A 145 -5.47 19.37 0.38
CA ARG A 145 -4.10 19.02 0.77
C ARG A 145 -3.74 17.59 0.37
N MET A 146 -4.69 16.66 0.54
CA MET A 146 -4.57 15.27 0.09
C MET A 146 -4.39 15.20 -1.44
N ILE A 147 -5.19 15.94 -2.21
CA ILE A 147 -5.04 16.01 -3.67
C ILE A 147 -3.63 16.52 -4.03
N LYS A 148 -3.19 17.61 -3.41
CA LYS A 148 -1.86 18.18 -3.64
C LYS A 148 -0.75 17.18 -3.29
N PHE A 149 -0.82 16.52 -2.14
CA PHE A 149 0.15 15.49 -1.74
C PHE A 149 0.25 14.37 -2.77
N LEU A 150 -0.90 13.87 -3.26
CA LEU A 150 -0.94 12.79 -4.25
C LEU A 150 -0.38 13.20 -5.62
N ASP A 151 -0.53 14.47 -6.00
CA ASP A 151 0.13 15.04 -7.17
C ASP A 151 1.64 15.19 -6.95
N ASP A 152 2.07 15.72 -5.81
CA ASP A 152 3.49 15.99 -5.50
C ASP A 152 4.32 14.70 -5.34
N ILE A 153 3.76 13.67 -4.68
CA ILE A 153 4.42 12.35 -4.56
C ILE A 153 4.56 11.66 -5.93
N SER A 154 3.71 12.03 -6.90
CA SER A 154 3.68 11.49 -8.26
C SER A 154 4.33 12.40 -9.28
N ASN A 155 5.21 13.32 -8.86
CA ASN A 155 5.86 14.29 -9.73
C ASN A 155 7.34 13.95 -9.99
N VAL A 156 7.60 12.78 -10.59
CA VAL A 156 8.94 12.35 -11.03
C VAL A 156 8.85 11.95 -12.52
N PRO A 157 9.25 12.84 -13.44
CA PRO A 157 9.03 12.62 -14.87
C PRO A 157 9.97 11.58 -15.47
N GLU A 158 11.20 11.51 -14.97
CA GLU A 158 12.27 10.68 -15.48
C GLU A 158 12.52 9.49 -14.55
N ARG A 159 12.89 8.36 -15.16
CA ARG A 159 13.22 7.16 -14.40
C ARG A 159 14.51 7.43 -13.61
N PRO A 160 14.49 7.35 -12.27
CA PRO A 160 15.70 7.49 -11.49
C PRO A 160 16.64 6.31 -11.78
N GLU A 161 17.95 6.57 -11.72
CA GLU A 161 18.94 5.51 -11.74
C GLU A 161 18.74 4.59 -10.52
N PRO A 162 19.06 3.29 -10.63
CA PRO A 162 18.98 2.39 -9.49
C PRO A 162 19.91 2.87 -8.37
N GLU A 163 19.35 3.22 -7.21
CA GLU A 163 20.13 3.77 -6.08
C GLU A 163 20.91 2.68 -5.30
N GLU A 164 20.68 1.38 -5.54
CA GLU A 164 21.30 0.29 -4.78
C GLU A 164 21.69 -0.96 -5.60
N THR A 165 22.80 -1.58 -5.18
CA THR A 165 23.14 -2.98 -5.48
C THR A 165 22.27 -3.90 -4.64
N PHE A 166 21.41 -4.69 -5.28
CA PHE A 166 20.58 -5.68 -4.60
C PHE A 166 21.43 -6.65 -3.76
N SER A 167 21.20 -6.68 -2.45
CA SER A 167 21.66 -7.80 -1.61
C SER A 167 20.70 -8.97 -1.82
N GLY A 168 21.16 -10.04 -2.45
CA GLY A 168 20.35 -11.22 -2.71
C GLY A 168 21.19 -12.37 -3.27
N ASP A 169 20.53 -13.50 -3.50
CA ASP A 169 21.10 -14.66 -4.18
C ASP A 169 20.36 -14.84 -5.51
N PRO A 170 20.80 -14.16 -6.59
CA PRO A 170 20.12 -14.22 -7.88
C PRO A 170 19.96 -15.65 -8.40
N ALA A 171 20.89 -16.54 -8.06
CA ALA A 171 20.80 -17.93 -8.47
C ALA A 171 19.61 -18.64 -7.82
N ARG A 172 19.35 -18.38 -6.53
CA ARG A 172 18.18 -18.90 -5.81
C ARG A 172 16.87 -18.34 -6.35
N ASP A 173 16.82 -17.04 -6.63
CA ASP A 173 15.63 -16.40 -7.19
C ASP A 173 15.33 -16.93 -8.60
N LEU A 174 16.36 -17.06 -9.44
CA LEU A 174 16.25 -17.67 -10.77
C LEU A 174 15.87 -19.15 -10.71
N ALA A 175 16.36 -19.90 -9.73
CA ALA A 175 15.94 -21.29 -9.50
C ALA A 175 14.45 -21.38 -9.13
N THR A 176 13.95 -20.43 -8.35
CA THR A 176 12.52 -20.32 -8.00
C THR A 176 11.68 -20.01 -9.25
N LEU A 177 12.11 -19.05 -10.07
CA LEU A 177 11.46 -18.76 -11.36
C LEU A 177 11.47 -19.97 -12.29
N HIS A 178 12.60 -20.66 -12.41
CA HIS A 178 12.70 -21.90 -13.17
C HIS A 178 11.71 -22.96 -12.67
N HIS A 179 11.59 -23.14 -11.35
CA HIS A 179 10.64 -24.09 -10.78
C HIS A 179 9.20 -23.75 -11.18
N ILE A 180 8.81 -22.48 -11.14
CA ILE A 180 7.48 -22.04 -11.61
C ILE A 180 7.29 -22.36 -13.09
N CYS A 181 8.28 -22.06 -13.93
CA CYS A 181 8.23 -22.35 -15.36
C CYS A 181 8.15 -23.86 -15.66
N ALA A 182 8.90 -24.69 -14.93
CA ALA A 182 8.89 -26.14 -15.08
C ALA A 182 7.54 -26.74 -14.64
N THR A 183 6.97 -26.25 -13.53
CA THR A 183 5.67 -26.68 -13.03
C THR A 183 4.53 -26.37 -14.01
N HIS A 184 4.56 -25.20 -14.67
CA HIS A 184 3.52 -24.78 -15.61
C HIS A 184 3.94 -24.92 -17.08
N LYS A 185 4.85 -25.85 -17.37
CA LYS A 185 5.47 -25.97 -18.70
C LYS A 185 4.44 -26.22 -19.81
N ASP A 186 3.46 -27.09 -19.58
CA ASP A 186 2.46 -27.46 -20.59
C ASP A 186 1.58 -26.25 -20.96
N GLU A 187 1.23 -25.42 -19.97
CA GLU A 187 0.53 -24.16 -20.19
C GLU A 187 1.38 -23.18 -21.00
N LEU A 188 2.66 -23.04 -20.65
CA LEU A 188 3.61 -22.19 -21.39
C LEU A 188 3.78 -22.65 -22.85
N GLN A 189 3.76 -23.97 -23.09
CA GLN A 189 3.81 -24.54 -24.44
C GLN A 189 2.55 -24.26 -25.24
N ASN A 190 1.37 -24.31 -24.62
CA ASN A 190 0.12 -23.95 -25.28
C ASN A 190 0.10 -22.45 -25.64
N LEU A 191 0.49 -21.58 -24.69
CA LEU A 191 0.57 -20.13 -24.92
C LEU A 191 1.59 -19.74 -26.00
N ASN A 192 2.64 -20.54 -26.19
CA ASN A 192 3.64 -20.31 -27.23
C ASN A 192 3.04 -20.28 -28.65
N GLN A 193 1.93 -20.98 -28.91
CA GLN A 193 1.24 -20.92 -30.20
C GLN A 193 0.85 -19.49 -30.60
N HIS A 194 0.61 -18.63 -29.62
CA HIS A 194 0.16 -17.25 -29.79
C HIS A 194 1.24 -16.22 -29.42
N ARG A 195 2.33 -16.64 -28.75
CA ARG A 195 3.42 -15.77 -28.28
C ARG A 195 4.78 -16.42 -28.51
N PRO A 196 5.42 -16.19 -29.68
CA PRO A 196 6.68 -16.86 -30.06
C PRO A 196 7.86 -16.62 -29.10
N ILE A 197 7.81 -15.55 -28.30
CA ILE A 197 8.83 -15.27 -27.27
C ILE A 197 8.87 -16.36 -26.19
N LEU A 198 7.76 -17.06 -25.95
CA LEU A 198 7.66 -18.14 -24.97
C LEU A 198 8.39 -19.40 -25.42
N LYS A 199 8.63 -19.60 -26.73
CA LYS A 199 9.42 -20.72 -27.25
C LYS A 199 10.80 -20.78 -26.59
N LYS A 200 11.47 -19.63 -26.51
CA LYS A 200 12.79 -19.52 -25.86
C LYS A 200 12.72 -19.88 -24.38
N LEU A 201 11.69 -19.38 -23.67
CA LEU A 201 11.50 -19.66 -22.24
C LEU A 201 11.28 -21.16 -21.99
N VAL A 202 10.43 -21.82 -22.78
CA VAL A 202 10.20 -23.27 -22.68
C VAL A 202 11.49 -24.05 -22.96
N THR A 203 12.24 -23.68 -24.01
CA THR A 203 13.51 -24.35 -24.33
C THR A 203 14.54 -24.20 -23.21
N VAL A 204 14.72 -22.99 -22.65
CA VAL A 204 15.64 -22.76 -21.53
C VAL A 204 15.19 -23.55 -20.31
N THR A 205 13.89 -23.59 -20.02
CA THR A 205 13.33 -24.39 -18.93
C THR A 205 13.68 -25.87 -19.10
N ASP A 206 13.52 -26.43 -20.29
CA ASP A 206 13.86 -27.82 -20.57
C ASP A 206 15.35 -28.12 -20.45
N MET A 207 16.20 -27.22 -20.93
CA MET A 207 17.65 -27.37 -20.81
C MET A 207 18.09 -27.40 -19.35
N LEU A 208 17.57 -26.48 -18.53
CA LEU A 208 17.90 -26.41 -17.11
C LEU A 208 17.35 -27.62 -16.33
N SER A 209 16.14 -28.10 -16.66
CA SER A 209 15.58 -29.31 -16.06
C SER A 209 16.42 -30.55 -16.37
N LYS A 210 16.87 -30.71 -17.62
CA LYS A 210 17.77 -31.80 -18.03
C LYS A 210 19.11 -31.72 -17.31
N HIS A 211 19.70 -30.53 -17.21
CA HIS A 211 20.95 -30.32 -16.51
C HIS A 211 20.83 -30.67 -15.02
N LYS A 212 19.74 -30.27 -14.37
CA LYS A 212 19.44 -30.63 -12.98
C LYS A 212 19.33 -32.15 -12.79
N LEU A 213 18.63 -32.84 -13.69
CA LEU A 213 18.51 -34.31 -13.65
C LEU A 213 19.88 -34.98 -13.75
N HIS A 214 20.69 -34.57 -14.74
CA HIS A 214 22.03 -35.10 -14.95
C HIS A 214 22.94 -34.92 -13.73
N TYR A 215 22.95 -33.73 -13.12
CA TYR A 215 23.72 -33.48 -11.89
C TYR A 215 23.24 -34.34 -10.73
N THR A 216 21.92 -34.54 -10.60
CA THR A 216 21.35 -35.36 -9.51
C THR A 216 21.69 -36.83 -9.69
N GLU A 217 21.76 -37.32 -10.94
CA GLU A 217 22.19 -38.67 -11.28
C GLU A 217 23.69 -38.89 -11.02
N MET A 218 24.55 -37.90 -11.26
CA MET A 218 25.99 -37.97 -10.98
C MET A 218 26.33 -37.96 -9.48
N LEU A 219 25.43 -37.44 -8.63
CA LEU A 219 25.58 -37.38 -7.18
C LEU A 219 25.04 -38.62 -6.45
N ARG A 220 24.44 -39.56 -7.19
CA ARG A 220 23.96 -40.86 -6.68
C ARG A 220 25.00 -41.94 -6.93
#